data_AF-S4PV62-F1
#
_entry.id   AF-S4PV62-F1
#
_cell.length_a   1.000
_cell.length_b   1.000
_cell.length_c   1.000
_cell.angle_alpha   90.00
_cell.angle_beta   90.00
_cell.angle_gamma   90.00
#
_symmetry.space_group_name_H-M   'P 1'
#
loop_
_entity.id
_entity.type
_entity.pdbx_description
1 polymer ?
#
loop_
_entity_poly.entity_id
_entity_poly.type
_entity_poly.pdbx_seq_one_letter_code
_entity_poly.pdbx_strand_id
1 'polypeptide(L)' 'FLKKLNRQERVVEEVKLVLKPHYNKKRVTKDEYKDILRRAVPKICHNKSGEINPTKIQALVEAYVKKFRKKHKVGVA' A
#
# COMPACT_ATOMS: atom_id res chain seq x y z
N PHE A 1 -18.34 16.71 -4.57
CA PHE A 1 -16.90 16.58 -4.86
C PHE A 1 -16.06 16.31 -3.59
N LEU A 2 -16.37 16.93 -2.44
CA LEU A 2 -15.63 16.78 -1.17
C LEU A 2 -15.54 15.34 -0.61
N LYS A 3 -16.64 14.57 -0.57
CA LYS A 3 -16.64 13.18 -0.03
C LYS A 3 -15.60 12.23 -0.66
N LYS A 4 -15.18 12.46 -1.90
CA LYS A 4 -14.18 11.64 -2.60
C LYS A 4 -12.74 11.93 -2.13
N LEU A 5 -12.42 13.20 -1.85
CA LEU A 5 -11.10 13.62 -1.35
C LEU A 5 -10.83 13.03 0.04
N ASN A 6 -11.82 13.12 0.94
CA ASN A 6 -11.70 12.55 2.29
C ASN A 6 -11.45 11.02 2.28
N ARG A 7 -12.03 10.28 1.32
CA ARG A 7 -11.83 8.83 1.24
C ARG A 7 -10.41 8.49 0.77
N GLN A 8 -9.92 9.20 -0.24
CA GLN A 8 -8.58 8.96 -0.77
C GLN A 8 -7.51 9.29 0.27
N GLU A 9 -7.65 10.38 1.00
CA GLU A 9 -6.75 10.75 2.10
C GLU A 9 -6.72 9.69 3.20
N ARG A 10 -7.89 9.22 3.66
CA ARG A 10 -7.98 8.13 4.65
C ARG A 10 -7.30 6.85 4.17
N VAL A 11 -7.51 6.45 2.91
CA VAL A 11 -6.84 5.26 2.34
C VAL A 11 -5.32 5.46 2.27
N VAL A 12 -4.87 6.66 1.92
CA VAL A 12 -3.43 6.98 1.89
C VAL A 12 -2.83 6.88 3.28
N GLU A 13 -3.48 7.44 4.31
CA GLU A 13 -3.01 7.36 5.70
C GLU A 13 -2.94 5.91 6.20
N GLU A 14 -3.99 5.12 5.98
CA GLU A 14 -4.02 3.70 6.35
C GLU A 14 -2.89 2.91 5.67
N VAL A 15 -2.69 3.10 4.37
CA VAL A 15 -1.60 2.42 3.64
C VAL A 15 -0.24 2.87 4.16
N LYS A 16 -0.05 4.16 4.48
CA LYS A 16 1.20 4.68 5.06
C LYS A 16 1.47 4.07 6.44
N LEU A 17 0.44 3.93 7.28
CA LEU A 17 0.56 3.33 8.62
C LEU A 17 1.03 1.89 8.54
N VAL A 18 0.44 1.09 7.65
CA VAL A 18 0.85 -0.30 7.43
C VAL A 18 2.27 -0.38 6.86
N LEU A 19 2.62 0.51 5.92
CA LEU A 19 3.95 0.52 5.31
C LEU A 19 5.08 0.99 6.23
N LYS A 20 4.79 1.86 7.21
CA LYS A 20 5.79 2.45 8.14
C LYS A 20 6.69 1.39 8.81
N PRO A 21 6.17 0.33 9.46
CA PRO A 21 7.02 -0.72 10.04
C PRO A 21 7.81 -1.51 8.99
N HIS A 22 7.33 -1.64 7.75
CA HIS A 22 8.08 -2.30 6.68
C HIS A 22 9.26 -1.46 6.18
N TYR A 23 9.08 -0.14 6.08
CA TYR A 23 10.13 0.80 5.71
C TYR A 23 11.20 0.89 6.80
N ASN A 24 10.80 1.00 8.08
CA ASN A 24 11.73 1.03 9.21
C ASN A 24 12.59 -0.24 9.31
N LYS A 25 12.02 -1.40 8.97
CA LYS A 25 12.73 -2.70 8.91
C LYS A 25 13.53 -2.90 7.62
N LYS A 26 13.66 -1.87 6.78
CA LYS A 26 14.33 -1.90 5.46
C LYS A 26 13.86 -3.05 4.55
N ARG A 27 12.58 -3.45 4.67
CA ARG A 27 11.98 -4.51 3.83
C ARG A 27 11.53 -3.99 2.47
N VAL A 28 11.41 -2.67 2.33
CA VAL A 28 11.02 -1.96 1.11
C VAL A 28 11.89 -0.73 0.96
N THR A 29 12.26 -0.38 -0.27
CA THR A 29 12.99 0.85 -0.57
C THR A 29 12.04 2.05 -0.72
N LYS A 30 12.61 3.25 -0.85
CA LYS A 30 11.82 4.49 -1.06
C LYS A 30 11.01 4.44 -2.35
N ASP A 31 11.54 3.83 -3.41
CA ASP A 31 10.85 3.73 -4.70
C ASP A 31 9.72 2.71 -4.65
N GLU A 32 9.94 1.58 -3.97
CA GLU A 32 8.90 0.57 -3.75
C GLU A 32 7.79 1.09 -2.86
N TYR A 33 8.12 1.87 -1.83
CA TYR A 33 7.13 2.53 -1.00
C TYR A 33 6.19 3.42 -1.82
N LYS A 34 6.75 4.24 -2.72
CA LYS A 34 5.97 5.09 -3.63
C LYS A 34 5.15 4.26 -4.62
N ASP A 35 5.71 3.18 -5.16
CA ASP A 35 5.02 2.30 -6.10
C ASP A 35 3.84 1.58 -5.45
N ILE A 36 4.00 1.09 -4.21
CA ILE A 36 2.90 0.49 -3.44
C ILE A 36 1.77 1.50 -3.23
N LEU A 37 2.08 2.73 -2.80
CA LEU A 37 1.06 3.77 -2.63
C LEU A 37 0.31 4.05 -3.94
N ARG A 38 1.04 4.23 -5.04
CA ARG A 38 0.45 4.50 -6.36
C ARG A 38 -0.45 3.37 -6.86
N ARG A 39 -0.15 2.11 -6.53
CA ARG A 39 -0.96 0.96 -6.96
C ARG A 39 -2.10 0.62 -6.00
N ALA A 40 -1.85 0.68 -4.69
CA ALA A 40 -2.80 0.24 -3.67
C ALA A 40 -3.96 1.24 -3.51
N VAL A 41 -3.66 2.54 -3.45
CA VAL A 41 -4.65 3.60 -3.20
C VAL A 41 -5.80 3.58 -4.24
N PRO A 42 -5.55 3.62 -5.56
CA PRO A 42 -6.63 3.58 -6.55
C PRO A 42 -7.36 2.23 -6.53
N LYS A 43 -6.67 1.12 -6.24
CA LYS A 43 -7.29 -0.22 -6.16
C LYS A 43 -8.31 -0.33 -5.03
N ILE A 44 -8.03 0.32 -3.89
CA ILE A 44 -8.95 0.39 -2.75
C ILE A 44 -10.07 1.42 -3.00
N CYS A 45 -9.72 2.58 -3.55
CA CYS A 45 -10.67 3.67 -3.80
C CYS A 45 -11.73 3.29 -4.85
N HIS A 46 -11.35 2.55 -5.90
CA HIS A 46 -12.25 2.10 -6.96
C HIS A 46 -13.07 0.84 -6.59
N ASN A 47 -12.94 0.31 -5.38
CA ASN A 47 -13.71 -0.86 -4.97
C ASN A 47 -15.22 -0.53 -4.87
N LYS A 48 -16.06 -1.37 -5.49
CA LYS A 48 -17.52 -1.18 -5.65
C LYS A 48 -18.28 -1.05 -4.32
N SER A 49 -17.77 -1.66 -3.25
CA SER A 49 -18.43 -1.68 -1.92
C SER A 49 -18.32 -0.37 -1.14
N GLY A 50 -17.44 0.56 -1.52
CA GLY A 50 -17.26 1.83 -0.80
C GLY A 50 -16.55 1.73 0.57
N GLU A 51 -16.53 0.56 1.19
CA GLU A 51 -15.93 0.34 2.52
C GLU A 51 -14.40 0.35 2.50
N ILE A 52 -13.81 1.00 3.51
CA ILE A 52 -12.38 0.94 3.81
C ILE A 52 -12.20 -0.12 4.90
N ASN A 53 -11.64 -1.27 4.53
CA ASN A 53 -11.37 -2.35 5.46
C ASN A 53 -9.87 -2.45 5.74
N PRO A 54 -9.40 -2.18 6.98
CA PRO A 54 -7.98 -2.16 7.32
C PRO A 54 -7.31 -3.53 7.16
N THR A 55 -8.02 -4.64 7.40
CA THR A 55 -7.49 -6.00 7.19
C THR A 55 -7.19 -6.27 5.72
N LYS A 56 -8.07 -5.84 4.80
CA LYS A 56 -7.83 -5.98 3.36
C LYS A 56 -6.66 -5.10 2.89
N ILE A 57 -6.51 -3.91 3.49
CA ILE A 57 -5.38 -3.00 3.22
C ILE A 57 -4.08 -3.65 3.66
N GLN A 58 -4.02 -4.20 4.88
CA GLN A 58 -2.85 -4.94 5.37
C GLN A 58 -2.48 -6.09 4.43
N ALA A 59 -3.43 -6.96 4.10
CA ALA A 59 -3.19 -8.10 3.22
C ALA A 59 -2.67 -7.66 1.83
N LEU A 60 -3.22 -6.58 1.27
CA LEU A 60 -2.78 -6.04 -0.02
C LEU A 60 -1.34 -5.50 0.05
N VAL A 61 -1.03 -4.71 1.08
CA VAL A 61 0.30 -4.16 1.30
C VAL A 61 1.32 -5.27 1.55
N GLU A 62 0.99 -6.26 2.39
CA GLU A 62 1.85 -7.42 2.65
C GLU A 62 2.14 -8.22 1.38
N ALA A 63 1.15 -8.41 0.50
CA ALA A 63 1.35 -9.08 -0.78
C ALA A 63 2.35 -8.32 -1.66
N TYR A 64 2.26 -6.99 -1.72
CA TYR A 64 3.24 -6.16 -2.43
C TYR A 64 4.64 -6.27 -1.81
N VAL A 65 4.75 -6.11 -0.48
CA VAL A 65 6.04 -6.22 0.24
C VAL A 65 6.68 -7.59 0.00
N LYS A 66 5.89 -8.67 0.04
CA LYS A 66 6.35 -10.04 -0.24
C LYS A 66 6.86 -10.19 -1.67
N LYS A 67 6.17 -9.56 -2.64
CA LYS A 67 6.60 -9.55 -4.05
C LYS A 67 7.94 -8.82 -4.23
N PHE A 68 8.09 -7.63 -3.67
CA PHE A 68 9.34 -6.87 -3.72
C PHE A 68 10.50 -7.59 -3.03
N ARG A 69 10.25 -8.16 -1.84
CA ARG A 69 11.26 -8.93 -1.11
C ARG A 69 11.72 -10.18 -1.89
N LYS A 70 10.81 -10.84 -2.63
CA LYS A 70 11.20 -11.91 -3.55
C LYS A 70 12.07 -11.38 -4.68
N LYS A 71 11.71 -10.24 -5.28
CA LYS A 71 12.50 -9.61 -6.36
C LYS A 71 13.93 -9.27 -5.90
N HIS A 72 14.09 -8.75 -4.68
CA HIS A 72 15.41 -8.49 -4.07
C HIS A 72 16.23 -9.76 -3.88
N LYS A 73 15.59 -10.84 -3.41
CA LYS A 73 16.26 -12.12 -3.18
C LYS A 73 16.74 -12.80 -4.47
N VAL A 74 16.04 -12.58 -5.58
CA VAL A 74 16.37 -13.22 -6.87
C VAL A 74 17.44 -12.43 -7.64
N GLY A 75 17.98 -11.33 -7.07
CA GLY A 75 19.06 -10.56 -7.71
C GLY A 75 18.62 -9.84 -9.00
N VAL A 76 17.31 -9.70 -9.23
CA VAL A 76 16.78 -8.88 -10.32
C VAL A 76 16.72 -7.43 -9.82
N ALA A 77 17.90 -6.84 -9.66
CA ALA A 77 18.10 -5.40 -9.48
C ALA A 77 18.06 -4.72 -10.86
#